data_AF-A0A644Y0V3-F1
#
_entry.id   AF-A0A644Y0V3-F1
#
_cell.length_a   1.000
_cell.length_b   1.000
_cell.length_c   1.000
_cell.angle_alpha   90.00
_cell.angle_beta   90.00
_cell.angle_gamma   90.00
#
_symmetry.space_group_name_H-M   'P 1'
#
loop_
_entity.id
_entity.type
_entity.pdbx_description
1 polymer ?
#
loop_
_entity_poly.entity_id
_entity_poly.type
_entity_poly.pdbx_seq_one_letter_code
_entity_poly.pdbx_strand_id
1 'polypeptide(L)'
;MQDLSAAFQLDKVNASDVKSVTGQTLGSTIPFDINSNGTEKGATTAIIPLFNKVSDLVTYTSFLNTVNGQFEQTPNKTLVIKFNTGIDQSNLTIANFNMFIVANTKGSTSRGKEIHLPTYKATSKADPSFATGKQLSANDKYKFEDGMMWGLMFPSVFQYPQESKALFDAYLHFKAWAFSGGNEYKDWYTDKSGYINQSLIYER
;
A
#
# COMPACT_ATOMS: atom_id res chain seq x y z
N MET A 1 -1.62 18.25 9.03
CA MET A 1 -1.53 17.55 7.73
C MET A 1 -1.04 16.14 8.02
N GLN A 2 -1.68 15.13 7.43
CA GLN A 2 -1.20 13.75 7.54
C GLN A 2 -0.15 13.54 6.46
N ASP A 3 0.95 12.87 6.81
CA ASP A 3 1.95 12.43 5.85
C ASP A 3 1.87 10.90 5.75
N LEU A 4 1.91 10.40 4.53
CA LEU A 4 1.92 8.97 4.27
C LEU A 4 3.33 8.51 3.96
N SER A 5 3.72 7.37 4.53
CA SER A 5 4.94 6.66 4.18
C SER A 5 4.57 5.32 3.56
N ALA A 6 5.38 4.80 2.63
CA ALA A 6 5.12 3.52 2.00
C ALA A 6 6.38 2.66 1.90
N ALA A 7 6.19 1.36 2.05
CA ALA A 7 7.22 0.35 1.93
C ALA A 7 6.59 -0.98 1.49
N PHE A 8 7.43 -1.96 1.17
CA PHE A 8 6.99 -3.35 1.07
C PHE A 8 8.00 -4.28 1.72
N GLN A 9 7.51 -5.37 2.30
CA GLN A 9 8.34 -6.47 2.77
C GLN A 9 8.38 -7.57 1.71
N LEU A 10 9.57 -8.07 1.40
CA LEU A 10 9.75 -9.31 0.64
C LEU A 10 9.66 -10.48 1.62
N ASP A 11 8.47 -11.06 1.78
CA ASP A 11 8.16 -12.02 2.86
C ASP A 11 9.05 -13.28 2.88
N LYS A 12 9.73 -13.57 1.77
CA LYS A 12 10.58 -14.76 1.58
C LYS A 12 12.06 -14.41 1.37
N VAL A 13 12.49 -13.18 1.66
CA VAL A 13 13.86 -12.72 1.45
C VAL A 13 14.40 -12.10 2.73
N ASN A 14 15.59 -12.50 3.19
CA ASN A 14 16.22 -11.84 4.32
C ASN A 14 16.88 -10.54 3.87
N ALA A 15 16.92 -9.55 4.78
CA ALA A 15 17.61 -8.30 4.54
C ALA A 15 19.10 -8.51 4.21
N SER A 16 19.73 -9.54 4.77
CA SER A 16 21.13 -9.92 4.49
C SER A 16 21.36 -10.46 3.08
N ASP A 17 20.33 -10.96 2.40
CA ASP A 17 20.44 -11.51 1.05
C ASP A 17 20.44 -10.38 0.00
N VAL A 18 19.98 -9.19 0.39
CA VAL A 18 19.97 -7.98 -0.44
C VAL A 18 21.36 -7.36 -0.44
N LYS A 19 21.93 -7.23 -1.64
CA LYS A 19 23.20 -6.55 -1.89
C LYS A 19 23.04 -5.04 -1.89
N SER A 20 22.03 -4.55 -2.60
CA SER A 20 21.75 -3.11 -2.70
C SER A 20 20.33 -2.85 -3.19
N VAL A 21 19.72 -1.79 -2.65
CA VAL A 21 18.50 -1.19 -3.16
C VAL A 21 18.82 0.24 -3.64
N THR A 22 18.35 0.60 -4.82
CA THR A 22 18.50 1.96 -5.37
C THR A 22 17.18 2.45 -5.99
N GLY A 23 16.92 3.76 -5.94
CA GLY A 23 15.70 4.39 -6.49
C GLY A 23 14.71 4.89 -5.42
N GLN A 24 14.97 4.60 -4.15
CA GLN A 24 14.18 5.10 -3.00
C GLN A 24 14.30 6.62 -2.88
N THR A 25 13.28 7.31 -2.36
CA THR A 25 13.33 8.75 -2.07
C THR A 25 12.88 8.98 -0.63
N LEU A 26 13.83 8.97 0.30
CA LEU A 26 13.52 8.91 1.73
C LEU A 26 13.52 10.27 2.44
N GLY A 27 14.31 11.25 2.00
CA GLY A 27 14.36 12.62 2.55
C GLY A 27 14.83 12.78 4.01
N SER A 28 14.40 11.90 4.90
CA SER A 28 14.69 11.80 6.34
C SER A 28 14.88 10.31 6.72
N THR A 29 15.11 10.03 8.01
CA THR A 29 15.23 8.67 8.57
C THR A 29 13.96 8.20 9.29
N ILE A 30 12.86 8.96 9.17
CA ILE A 30 11.60 8.69 9.89
C ILE A 30 10.45 8.60 8.88
N PRO A 31 9.62 7.55 8.90
CA PRO A 31 9.67 6.41 9.82
C PRO A 31 10.75 5.36 9.50
N PHE A 32 11.22 5.30 8.25
CA PHE A 32 12.14 4.27 7.80
C PHE A 32 13.59 4.78 7.79
N ASP A 33 14.43 4.14 8.60
CA ASP A 33 15.89 4.25 8.54
C ASP A 33 16.45 3.00 7.85
N ILE A 34 17.47 3.16 7.00
CA ILE A 34 17.97 2.08 6.12
C ILE A 34 19.42 1.69 6.40
N ASN A 35 19.70 0.40 6.30
CA ASN A 35 21.06 -0.13 6.27
C ASN A 35 21.81 0.36 5.01
N SER A 36 23.13 0.13 4.96
CA SER A 36 23.95 0.48 3.79
C SER A 36 23.54 -0.25 2.50
N ASN A 37 22.86 -1.40 2.61
CA ASN A 37 22.30 -2.14 1.46
C ASN A 37 20.90 -1.66 1.05
N GLY A 38 20.31 -0.67 1.74
CA GLY A 38 19.03 -0.04 1.40
C GLY A 38 17.77 -0.70 1.96
N THR A 39 17.89 -1.82 2.69
CA THR A 39 16.78 -2.41 3.46
C THR A 39 16.58 -1.66 4.78
N GLU A 40 15.39 -1.67 5.36
CA GLU A 40 15.14 -1.06 6.68
C GLU A 40 16.03 -1.67 7.79
N LYS A 41 16.58 -0.82 8.67
CA LYS A 41 17.43 -1.26 9.79
C LYS A 41 16.63 -2.05 10.82
N GLY A 42 17.24 -3.08 11.40
CA GLY A 42 16.69 -3.81 12.54
C GLY A 42 15.47 -4.67 12.21
N ALA A 43 15.36 -5.13 10.96
CA ALA A 43 14.44 -6.19 10.53
C ALA A 43 15.26 -7.32 9.88
N THR A 44 14.91 -8.58 10.18
CA THR A 44 15.57 -9.75 9.57
C THR A 44 15.08 -9.98 8.15
N THR A 45 13.77 -9.85 7.93
CA THR A 45 13.15 -9.90 6.59
C THR A 45 13.41 -8.59 5.86
N ALA A 46 13.62 -8.65 4.54
CA ALA A 46 13.91 -7.47 3.73
C ALA A 46 12.67 -6.57 3.62
N ILE A 47 12.66 -5.49 4.40
CA ILE A 47 11.71 -4.38 4.24
C ILE A 47 12.37 -3.32 3.37
N ILE A 48 11.67 -2.91 2.31
CA ILE A 48 12.15 -1.97 1.30
C ILE A 48 11.31 -0.69 1.35
N PRO A 49 11.80 0.36 2.03
CA PRO A 49 11.14 1.67 2.03
C PRO A 49 11.06 2.28 0.64
N LEU A 50 9.91 2.83 0.24
CA LEU A 50 9.76 3.56 -1.02
C LEU A 50 10.03 5.05 -0.80
N PHE A 51 9.32 5.61 0.18
CA PHE A 51 9.44 7.00 0.62
C PHE A 51 8.96 7.13 2.08
N ASN A 52 9.56 8.07 2.80
CA ASN A 52 9.12 8.39 4.15
C ASN A 52 7.97 9.40 4.16
N LYS A 53 7.92 10.31 3.18
CA LYS A 53 6.83 11.28 3.04
C LYS A 53 6.49 11.47 1.57
N VAL A 54 5.20 11.49 1.25
CA VAL A 54 4.74 11.85 -0.10
C VAL A 54 5.23 13.24 -0.50
N SER A 55 5.34 14.17 0.45
CA SER A 55 5.86 15.52 0.21
C SER A 55 7.32 15.57 -0.27
N ASP A 56 8.10 14.52 -0.06
CA ASP A 56 9.48 14.42 -0.57
C ASP A 56 9.50 14.08 -2.08
N LEU A 57 8.35 13.66 -2.63
CA LEU A 57 8.18 13.27 -4.03
C LEU A 57 7.47 14.34 -4.86
N VAL A 58 6.48 15.01 -4.26
CA VAL A 58 5.61 15.97 -4.93
C VAL A 58 5.10 16.99 -3.92
N THR A 59 5.05 18.26 -4.31
CA THR A 59 4.46 19.32 -3.50
C THR A 59 2.95 19.33 -3.71
N TYR A 60 2.18 19.36 -2.63
CA TYR A 60 0.72 19.46 -2.66
C TYR A 60 0.22 20.16 -1.40
N THR A 61 -0.97 20.76 -1.46
CA THR A 61 -1.50 21.62 -0.38
C THR A 61 -2.58 20.95 0.47
N SER A 62 -3.30 19.98 -0.08
CA SER A 62 -4.37 19.26 0.61
C SER A 62 -4.42 17.81 0.16
N PHE A 63 -5.34 17.46 -0.74
CA PHE A 63 -5.39 16.15 -1.39
C PHE A 63 -4.52 16.13 -2.65
N LEU A 64 -3.91 14.99 -2.95
CA LEU A 64 -3.06 14.81 -4.12
C LEU A 64 -3.82 14.01 -5.18
N ASN A 65 -4.18 14.66 -6.29
CA ASN A 65 -4.82 14.05 -7.45
C ASN A 65 -6.10 13.25 -7.13
N THR A 66 -6.95 13.72 -6.22
CA THR A 66 -8.27 13.10 -5.96
C THR A 66 -9.44 14.08 -6.05
N VAL A 67 -9.16 15.39 -6.15
CA VAL A 67 -10.18 16.45 -6.28
C VAL A 67 -10.23 16.91 -7.73
N ASN A 68 -11.40 16.85 -8.36
CA ASN A 68 -11.55 17.23 -9.77
C ASN A 68 -11.07 18.65 -10.06
N GLY A 69 -10.42 18.81 -11.21
CA GLY A 69 -9.82 20.08 -11.63
C GLY A 69 -8.60 20.49 -10.81
N GLN A 70 -8.06 19.61 -9.96
CA GLN A 70 -6.77 19.75 -9.31
C GLN A 70 -5.85 18.60 -9.76
N PHE A 71 -4.69 18.97 -10.29
CA PHE A 71 -3.72 18.01 -10.80
C PHE A 71 -2.30 18.48 -10.49
N GLU A 72 -1.53 17.60 -9.89
CA GLU A 72 -0.09 17.72 -9.69
C GLU A 72 0.61 16.57 -10.40
N GLN A 73 1.63 16.89 -11.19
CA GLN A 73 2.41 15.87 -11.86
C GLN A 73 3.24 15.06 -10.85
N THR A 74 2.99 13.75 -10.78
CA THR A 74 3.76 12.85 -9.92
C THR A 74 4.89 12.15 -10.70
N PRO A 75 6.07 11.96 -10.10
CA PRO A 75 7.18 11.31 -10.77
C PRO A 75 6.99 9.80 -10.83
N ASN A 76 7.29 9.19 -11.99
CA ASN A 76 7.50 7.75 -12.06
C ASN A 76 8.83 7.40 -11.37
N LYS A 77 8.81 6.36 -10.54
CA LYS A 77 10.00 5.87 -9.83
C LYS A 77 10.28 4.42 -10.22
N THR A 78 11.55 4.12 -10.44
CA THR A 78 12.04 2.75 -10.65
C THR A 78 12.92 2.37 -9.48
N LEU A 79 12.63 1.22 -8.89
CA LEU A 79 13.42 0.62 -7.83
C LEU A 79 14.22 -0.54 -8.40
N VAL A 80 15.52 -0.60 -8.10
CA VAL A 80 16.39 -1.71 -8.51
C VAL A 80 16.91 -2.39 -7.25
N ILE A 81 16.60 -3.67 -7.10
CA ILE A 81 17.06 -4.52 -6.01
C ILE A 81 18.05 -5.52 -6.58
N LYS A 82 19.26 -5.55 -6.03
CA LYS A 82 20.28 -6.55 -6.35
C LYS A 82 20.46 -7.46 -5.15
N PHE A 83 20.54 -8.76 -5.41
CA PHE A 83 20.83 -9.77 -4.39
C PHE A 83 22.31 -10.15 -4.41
N ASN A 84 22.82 -10.65 -3.28
CA ASN A 84 24.20 -11.12 -3.17
C ASN A 84 24.45 -12.37 -4.03
N THR A 85 23.44 -13.24 -4.10
CA THR A 85 23.38 -14.48 -4.87
C THR A 85 22.00 -14.61 -5.53
N GLY A 86 21.82 -15.58 -6.41
CA GLY A 86 20.52 -15.84 -7.04
C GLY A 86 19.44 -16.18 -6.00
N ILE A 87 18.25 -15.61 -6.16
CA ILE A 87 17.06 -15.91 -5.37
C ILE A 87 16.09 -16.70 -6.24
N ASP A 88 15.44 -17.71 -5.66
CA ASP A 88 14.40 -18.48 -6.33
C ASP A 88 13.26 -17.54 -6.78
N GLN A 89 12.84 -17.64 -8.04
CA GLN A 89 11.77 -16.80 -8.58
C GLN A 89 10.44 -17.00 -7.85
N SER A 90 10.18 -18.18 -7.28
CA SER A 90 9.00 -18.45 -6.45
C SER A 90 8.96 -17.62 -5.16
N ASN A 91 10.11 -17.11 -4.69
CA ASN A 91 10.18 -16.16 -3.57
C ASN A 91 9.82 -14.73 -3.98
N LEU A 92 9.82 -14.41 -5.29
CA LEU A 92 9.58 -13.08 -5.83
C LEU A 92 8.24 -12.97 -6.59
N THR A 93 7.23 -13.74 -6.18
CA THR A 93 5.86 -13.61 -6.70
C THR A 93 5.16 -12.39 -6.09
N ILE A 94 4.15 -11.83 -6.78
CA ILE A 94 3.38 -10.68 -6.27
C ILE A 94 2.76 -10.94 -4.89
N ALA A 95 2.40 -12.20 -4.59
CA ALA A 95 1.88 -12.61 -3.29
C ALA A 95 2.91 -12.54 -2.15
N ASN A 96 4.20 -12.45 -2.47
CA ASN A 96 5.28 -12.25 -1.50
C ASN A 96 5.73 -10.78 -1.40
N PHE A 97 5.12 -9.87 -2.18
CA PHE A 97 5.30 -8.42 -2.05
C PHE A 97 4.26 -7.88 -1.08
N ASN A 98 4.59 -7.92 0.20
CA ASN A 98 3.75 -7.45 1.26
C ASN A 98 3.82 -5.91 1.35
N MET A 99 2.99 -5.26 0.53
CA MET A 99 2.85 -3.81 0.46
C MET A 99 2.15 -3.25 1.71
N PHE A 100 2.69 -2.16 2.25
CA PHE A 100 2.07 -1.47 3.38
C PHE A 100 2.37 0.04 3.39
N ILE A 101 1.53 0.75 4.12
CA ILE A 101 1.70 2.16 4.41
C ILE A 101 1.83 2.39 5.91
N VAL A 102 2.47 3.49 6.30
CA VAL A 102 2.46 4.01 7.67
C VAL A 102 1.71 5.34 7.67
N ALA A 103 0.59 5.39 8.38
CA ALA A 103 -0.26 6.57 8.46
C ALA A 103 0.23 7.49 9.59
N ASN A 104 0.87 8.61 9.22
CA ASN A 104 1.48 9.55 10.17
C ASN A 104 0.71 10.87 10.24
N THR A 105 0.81 11.53 11.39
CA THR A 105 0.46 12.95 11.51
C THR A 105 1.74 13.78 11.49
N LYS A 106 1.68 14.98 10.90
CA LYS A 106 2.84 15.88 10.87
C LYS A 106 3.34 16.14 12.29
N GLY A 107 4.58 15.75 12.57
CA GLY A 107 5.22 15.89 13.88
C GLY A 107 5.00 14.70 14.85
N SER A 108 4.17 13.71 14.51
CA SER A 108 3.99 12.49 15.29
C SER A 108 3.92 11.28 14.35
N THR A 109 5.05 10.61 14.21
CA THR A 109 5.22 9.43 13.36
C THR A 109 5.37 8.21 14.23
N SER A 110 4.53 7.19 13.99
CA SER A 110 4.65 5.89 14.66
C SER A 110 5.00 4.84 13.61
N ARG A 111 6.27 4.44 13.56
CA ARG A 111 6.73 3.40 12.63
C ARG A 111 5.90 2.12 12.76
N GLY A 112 5.48 1.75 13.97
CA GLY A 112 4.71 0.54 14.22
C GLY A 112 3.25 0.57 13.74
N LYS A 113 2.73 1.73 13.30
CA LYS A 113 1.35 1.88 12.81
C LYS A 113 1.25 1.54 11.33
N GLU A 114 1.34 0.25 11.02
CA GLU A 114 1.30 -0.27 9.65
C GLU A 114 -0.12 -0.60 9.20
N ILE A 115 -0.44 -0.30 7.94
CA ILE A 115 -1.68 -0.72 7.27
C ILE A 115 -1.28 -1.54 6.04
N HIS A 116 -1.67 -2.81 6.03
CA HIS A 116 -1.36 -3.76 4.96
C HIS A 116 -2.61 -4.12 4.15
N LEU A 117 -2.38 -4.79 3.03
CA LEU A 117 -3.43 -5.48 2.29
C LEU A 117 -4.01 -6.65 3.11
N PRO A 118 -5.27 -7.04 2.89
CA PRO A 118 -5.89 -8.17 3.57
C PRO A 118 -5.07 -9.44 3.48
N THR A 119 -5.08 -10.24 4.55
CA THR A 119 -4.37 -11.54 4.67
C THR A 119 -2.85 -11.48 4.76
N TYR A 120 -2.23 -10.33 4.44
CA TYR A 120 -0.82 -10.13 4.70
C TYR A 120 -0.54 -9.95 6.20
N LYS A 121 0.66 -10.32 6.63
CA LYS A 121 1.09 -10.17 8.01
C LYS A 121 1.76 -8.82 8.22
N ALA A 122 1.58 -8.28 9.41
CA ALA A 122 2.36 -7.14 9.88
C ALA A 122 3.86 -7.47 9.82
N THR A 123 4.72 -6.46 9.64
CA THR A 123 6.16 -6.71 9.71
C THR A 123 6.60 -6.94 11.15
N SER A 124 7.84 -7.36 11.37
CA SER A 124 8.41 -7.46 12.72
C SER A 124 8.57 -6.10 13.43
N LYS A 125 8.35 -4.99 12.73
CA LYS A 125 8.40 -3.62 13.25
C LYS A 125 7.03 -3.07 13.65
N ALA A 126 5.96 -3.79 13.31
CA ALA A 126 4.60 -3.39 13.69
C ALA A 126 4.46 -3.33 15.21
N ASP A 127 3.70 -2.35 15.69
CA ASP A 127 3.29 -2.29 17.09
C ASP A 127 1.91 -2.94 17.21
N PRO A 128 1.79 -4.10 17.90
CA PRO A 128 0.52 -4.81 18.03
C PRO A 128 -0.59 -4.00 18.72
N SER A 129 -0.27 -2.93 19.44
CA SER A 129 -1.28 -2.07 20.08
C SER A 129 -2.17 -1.34 19.07
N PHE A 130 -1.73 -1.19 17.81
CA PHE A 130 -2.56 -0.66 16.73
C PHE A 130 -3.46 -1.73 16.08
N ALA A 131 -3.24 -3.01 16.36
CA ALA A 131 -4.01 -4.13 15.83
C ALA A 131 -5.15 -4.56 16.79
N THR A 132 -5.88 -3.59 17.33
CA THR A 132 -6.95 -3.78 18.34
C THR A 132 -8.37 -3.78 17.77
N GLY A 133 -8.51 -3.64 16.44
CA GLY A 133 -9.80 -3.73 15.77
C GLY A 133 -10.42 -5.13 15.92
N LYS A 134 -11.76 -5.19 15.82
CA LYS A 134 -12.47 -6.48 15.79
C LYS A 134 -12.20 -7.22 14.49
N GLN A 135 -12.09 -8.53 14.58
CA GLN A 135 -11.86 -9.45 13.46
C GLN A 135 -12.85 -10.61 13.58
N LEU A 136 -13.35 -11.11 12.45
CA LEU A 136 -14.27 -12.26 12.42
C LEU A 136 -13.55 -13.56 12.81
N SER A 137 -12.30 -13.72 12.35
CA SER A 137 -11.39 -14.80 12.71
C SER A 137 -10.03 -14.26 13.10
N ALA A 138 -9.29 -14.98 13.95
CA ALA A 138 -7.90 -14.64 14.28
C ALA A 138 -6.97 -14.61 13.06
N ASN A 139 -7.37 -15.26 11.96
CA ASN A 139 -6.63 -15.28 10.70
C ASN A 139 -6.99 -14.10 9.77
N ASP A 140 -8.03 -13.33 10.07
CA ASP A 140 -8.48 -12.19 9.26
C ASP A 140 -7.62 -10.94 9.53
N LYS A 141 -6.36 -11.01 9.08
CA LYS A 141 -5.42 -9.89 9.20
C LYS A 141 -5.81 -8.76 8.26
N TYR A 142 -5.85 -7.54 8.79
CA TYR A 142 -6.24 -6.33 8.07
C TYR A 142 -7.62 -6.44 7.40
N LYS A 143 -8.55 -7.11 8.10
CA LYS A 143 -9.98 -7.06 7.82
C LYS A 143 -10.75 -6.79 9.11
N PHE A 144 -11.84 -6.04 9.00
CA PHE A 144 -12.76 -5.85 10.11
C PHE A 144 -13.76 -7.02 10.21
N GLU A 145 -14.55 -7.09 11.29
CA GLU A 145 -15.49 -8.21 11.53
C GLU A 145 -16.58 -8.36 10.45
N ASP A 146 -16.87 -7.29 9.71
CA ASP A 146 -17.81 -7.26 8.58
C ASP A 146 -17.13 -7.58 7.23
N GLY A 147 -15.85 -7.94 7.23
CA GLY A 147 -15.06 -8.23 6.04
C GLY A 147 -14.49 -7.00 5.33
N MET A 148 -14.72 -5.78 5.81
CA MET A 148 -14.12 -4.58 5.23
C MET A 148 -12.59 -4.60 5.33
N MET A 149 -11.94 -4.09 4.28
CA MET A 149 -10.49 -4.03 4.13
C MET A 149 -9.99 -2.60 3.98
N TRP A 150 -8.72 -2.37 4.34
CA TRP A 150 -8.07 -1.06 4.18
C TRP A 150 -7.38 -0.83 2.84
N GLY A 151 -7.20 -1.87 2.02
CA GLY A 151 -6.51 -1.74 0.74
C GLY A 151 -6.87 -2.84 -0.26
N LEU A 152 -6.69 -2.53 -1.54
CA LEU A 152 -6.90 -3.41 -2.69
C LEU A 152 -5.68 -3.33 -3.61
N MET A 153 -5.39 -4.43 -4.31
CA MET A 153 -4.34 -4.48 -5.32
C MET A 153 -4.99 -4.84 -6.67
N PHE A 154 -4.69 -4.05 -7.69
CA PHE A 154 -5.24 -4.23 -9.03
C PHE A 154 -4.14 -4.65 -10.01
N PRO A 155 -4.42 -5.55 -10.96
CA PRO A 155 -3.46 -5.99 -11.98
C PRO A 155 -3.30 -4.96 -13.12
N SER A 156 -4.05 -3.87 -13.10
CA SER A 156 -4.07 -2.82 -14.11
C SER A 156 -4.20 -1.44 -13.45
N VAL A 157 -4.10 -0.39 -14.27
CA VAL A 157 -4.48 0.96 -13.85
C VAL A 157 -5.93 0.94 -13.37
N PHE A 158 -6.16 1.51 -12.20
CA PHE A 158 -7.47 1.62 -11.55
C PHE A 158 -7.91 3.07 -11.54
N GLN A 159 -9.13 3.34 -11.99
CA GLN A 159 -9.73 4.68 -11.95
C GLN A 159 -10.37 4.89 -10.57
N TYR A 160 -9.66 5.56 -9.66
CA TYR A 160 -10.18 5.75 -8.31
C TYR A 160 -11.32 6.79 -8.27
N PRO A 161 -12.27 6.66 -7.32
CA PRO A 161 -13.29 7.68 -7.10
C PRO A 161 -12.68 9.04 -6.72
N GLN A 162 -13.42 10.10 -6.99
CA GLN A 162 -13.13 11.43 -6.46
C GLN A 162 -13.07 11.41 -4.93
N GLU A 163 -12.35 12.38 -4.36
CA GLU A 163 -12.23 12.56 -2.93
C GLU A 163 -13.62 12.59 -2.27
N SER A 164 -13.74 11.91 -1.13
CA SER A 164 -15.01 11.73 -0.39
C SER A 164 -16.15 11.01 -1.14
N LYS A 165 -15.91 10.41 -2.32
CA LYS A 165 -16.89 9.52 -2.98
C LYS A 165 -16.62 8.07 -2.63
N ALA A 166 -17.66 7.37 -2.20
CA ALA A 166 -17.53 5.98 -1.80
C ALA A 166 -17.23 5.08 -3.00
N LEU A 167 -16.32 4.12 -2.81
CA LEU A 167 -15.96 3.13 -3.82
C LEU A 167 -17.18 2.38 -4.34
N PHE A 168 -18.10 2.01 -3.45
CA PHE A 168 -19.31 1.26 -3.82
C PHE A 168 -20.40 2.09 -4.51
N ASP A 169 -20.30 3.42 -4.48
CA ASP A 169 -21.19 4.29 -5.25
C ASP A 169 -20.64 4.49 -6.67
N ALA A 170 -19.30 4.55 -6.80
CA ALA A 170 -18.62 4.65 -8.07
C ALA A 170 -18.62 3.32 -8.84
N TYR A 171 -18.44 2.19 -8.16
CA TYR A 171 -18.38 0.86 -8.76
C TYR A 171 -19.57 0.00 -8.31
N LEU A 172 -20.56 -0.11 -9.20
CA LEU A 172 -21.90 -0.59 -8.88
C LEU A 172 -21.95 -2.08 -8.51
N HIS A 173 -20.95 -2.86 -8.94
CA HIS A 173 -20.82 -4.28 -8.60
C HIS A 173 -19.87 -4.59 -7.45
N PHE A 174 -19.22 -3.58 -6.86
CA PHE A 174 -18.25 -3.78 -5.76
C PHE A 174 -18.88 -4.49 -4.55
N LYS A 175 -20.10 -4.10 -4.15
CA LYS A 175 -20.78 -4.72 -2.99
C LYS A 175 -21.06 -6.21 -3.21
N ALA A 176 -21.55 -6.58 -4.39
CA ALA A 176 -21.84 -7.97 -4.72
C ALA A 176 -20.55 -8.82 -4.74
N TRP A 177 -19.48 -8.28 -5.33
CA TRP A 177 -18.16 -8.90 -5.27
C TRP A 177 -17.68 -9.09 -3.82
N ALA A 178 -17.77 -8.05 -2.99
CA ALA A 178 -17.31 -8.10 -1.60
C ALA A 178 -18.11 -9.11 -0.76
N PHE A 179 -19.45 -9.08 -0.82
CA PHE A 179 -20.31 -9.98 -0.05
C PHE A 179 -20.24 -11.44 -0.49
N SER A 180 -19.91 -11.70 -1.76
CA SER A 180 -19.70 -13.07 -2.26
C SER A 180 -18.33 -13.65 -1.89
N GLY A 181 -17.49 -12.91 -1.16
CA GLY A 181 -16.10 -13.31 -0.88
C GLY A 181 -15.22 -13.31 -2.14
N GLY A 182 -15.55 -12.47 -3.12
CA GLY A 182 -14.83 -12.33 -4.38
C GLY A 182 -15.19 -13.34 -5.47
N ASN A 183 -16.34 -14.01 -5.35
CA ASN A 183 -16.79 -15.01 -6.33
C ASN A 183 -17.62 -14.41 -7.47
N GLU A 184 -18.44 -13.41 -7.17
CA GLU A 184 -19.25 -12.68 -8.15
C GLU A 184 -18.53 -11.43 -8.66
N TYR A 185 -18.79 -11.03 -9.92
CA TYR A 185 -18.25 -9.80 -10.52
C TYR A 185 -16.74 -9.60 -10.28
N LYS A 186 -15.92 -10.62 -10.56
CA LYS A 186 -14.44 -10.58 -10.37
C LYS A 186 -13.74 -9.45 -11.14
N ASP A 187 -14.45 -8.89 -12.10
CA ASP A 187 -14.08 -7.82 -13.00
C ASP A 187 -14.85 -6.52 -12.71
N TRP A 188 -15.43 -6.36 -11.52
CA TRP A 188 -16.23 -5.20 -11.11
C TRP A 188 -15.55 -3.85 -11.37
N TYR A 189 -14.22 -3.82 -11.39
CA TYR A 189 -13.38 -2.64 -11.60
C TYR A 189 -13.10 -2.32 -13.08
N THR A 190 -13.67 -3.08 -14.03
CA THR A 190 -13.48 -2.86 -15.46
C THR A 190 -14.51 -1.89 -16.04
N ASP A 191 -14.10 -1.09 -17.02
CA ASP A 191 -14.96 -0.12 -17.72
C ASP A 191 -15.91 -0.83 -18.68
N LYS A 192 -16.98 -1.38 -18.11
CA LYS A 192 -18.10 -2.02 -18.81
C LYS A 192 -19.36 -1.21 -18.59
N SER A 193 -20.25 -1.26 -19.59
CA SER A 193 -21.56 -0.62 -19.46
C SER A 193 -22.28 -1.11 -18.21
N GLY A 194 -22.70 -0.17 -17.35
CA GLY A 194 -23.39 -0.47 -16.10
C GLY A 194 -22.50 -0.84 -14.91
N TYR A 195 -21.17 -0.86 -15.05
CA TYR A 195 -20.27 -1.22 -13.94
C TYR A 195 -19.82 0.00 -13.13
N ILE A 196 -19.61 1.13 -13.81
CA ILE A 196 -18.98 2.32 -13.24
C ILE A 196 -19.91 3.52 -13.42
N ASN A 197 -20.16 4.24 -12.33
CA ASN A 197 -20.72 5.58 -12.38
C ASN A 197 -19.58 6.59 -12.62
N GLN A 198 -19.33 6.91 -13.89
CA GLN A 198 -18.23 7.76 -14.32
C GLN A 198 -18.27 9.17 -13.69
N SER A 199 -19.46 9.69 -13.32
CA SER A 199 -19.58 10.99 -12.64
C SER A 199 -18.89 11.06 -11.27
N LEU A 200 -18.57 9.90 -10.67
CA LEU A 200 -17.91 9.79 -9.37
C LEU A 200 -16.42 9.48 -9.48
N ILE A 201 -15.90 9.28 -10.70
CA ILE A 201 -14.49 8.98 -10.95
C ILE A 201 -13.69 10.28 -10.99
N TYR A 202 -12.47 10.23 -10.44
CA TYR A 202 -11.57 11.37 -10.50
C TYR A 202 -11.17 11.66 -11.95
N GLU A 203 -11.34 12.91 -12.35
CA GLU A 203 -10.90 13.45 -13.63
C GLU A 203 -9.92 14.59 -13.37
N ARG A 204 -8.81 14.57 -14.12
CA ARG A 204 -7.75 15.57 -14.03
C ARG A 204 -8.25 16.95 -14.45
#